data_AF-A0A0N5A2C2-F1
#
_entry.id   AF-A0A0N5A2C2-F1
#
_cell.length_a   1.000
_cell.length_b   1.000
_cell.length_c   1.000
_cell.angle_alpha   90.00
_cell.angle_beta   90.00
_cell.angle_gamma   90.00
#
_symmetry.space_group_name_H-M   'P 1'
#
loop_
_entity.id
_entity.type
_entity.pdbx_description
1 polymer ?
#
loop_
_entity_poly.entity_id
_entity_poly.type
_entity_poly.pdbx_seq_one_letter_code
_entity_poly.pdbx_strand_id
1 'polypeptide(L)' 'MKKSLLTLILFFQCFQNTFSLKGFDSSQLLSKNLFNCIFKEGYYLFIGRVYKSTQFIDQDGFQNIKNARYIGFKKN' A
#
# COMPACT_ATOMS: atom_id res chain seq x y z
N MET A 1 -22.89 -17.27 34.95
CA MET A 1 -21.48 -16.88 34.67
C MET A 1 -20.98 -17.33 33.30
N LYS A 2 -21.09 -18.61 32.90
CA LYS A 2 -20.62 -19.10 31.59
C LYS A 2 -21.23 -18.41 30.34
N LYS A 3 -22.53 -18.09 30.38
CA LYS A 3 -23.22 -17.41 29.25
C LYS A 3 -22.74 -15.97 29.04
N SER A 4 -22.52 -15.22 30.13
CA SER A 4 -22.03 -13.84 30.09
C SER A 4 -20.58 -13.74 29.59
N LEU A 5 -19.74 -14.72 29.93
CA LEU A 5 -18.37 -14.81 29.40
C LEU A 5 -18.36 -15.04 27.88
N LEU A 6 -19.24 -15.91 27.38
CA LEU A 6 -19.37 -16.19 25.95
C LEU A 6 -19.82 -14.96 25.16
N THR A 7 -20.74 -14.17 25.72
CA THR A 7 -21.21 -12.91 25.10
C THR A 7 -20.10 -11.87 24.99
N LEU A 8 -19.22 -11.78 26.00
CA LEU A 8 -18.11 -10.84 26.01
C LEU A 8 -17.05 -11.17 24.94
N ILE A 9 -16.76 -12.46 24.75
CA ILE A 9 -15.80 -12.95 23.75
C ILE A 9 -16.28 -12.64 22.32
N LEU A 10 -17.57 -12.87 22.06
CA LEU A 10 -18.18 -12.54 20.76
C LEU A 10 -18.15 -11.04 20.47
N PHE A 11 -18.35 -10.20 21.49
CA PHE A 11 -18.27 -8.74 21.33
C PHE A 11 -16.85 -8.26 21.02
N PHE A 12 -15.83 -8.88 21.61
CA PHE A 12 -14.43 -8.52 21.39
C PHE A 12 -13.91 -8.87 19.99
N GLN A 13 -14.48 -9.90 19.35
CA GLN A 13 -14.13 -10.31 17.99
C GLN A 13 -14.61 -9.31 16.92
N CYS A 14 -15.67 -8.54 17.20
CA CYS A 14 -16.16 -7.51 16.27
C CYS A 14 -15.27 -6.26 16.22
N PHE A 15 -14.35 -6.06 17.17
CA PHE A 15 -13.45 -4.89 17.23
C PHE A 15 -12.07 -5.13 16.61
N GLN A 16 -11.91 -6.21 15.85
CA GLN A 16 -10.72 -6.41 15.01
C GLN A 16 -10.77 -5.39 13.87
N ASN A 17 -10.34 -4.16 14.14
CA ASN A 17 -10.09 -3.13 13.14
C ASN A 17 -9.07 -3.68 12.15
N THR A 18 -9.53 -4.01 10.95
CA THR A 18 -8.64 -4.35 9.85
C THR A 18 -7.93 -3.07 9.43
N PHE A 19 -6.67 -2.93 9.84
CA PHE A 19 -5.80 -1.85 9.36
C PHE A 19 -5.54 -2.07 7.86
N SER A 20 -6.41 -1.50 7.02
CA SER A 20 -6.23 -1.50 5.58
C SER A 20 -5.16 -0.47 5.20
N LEU A 21 -4.14 -0.91 4.47
CA LEU A 21 -3.14 -0.02 3.90
C LEU A 21 -3.72 0.67 2.66
N LYS A 22 -3.72 2.00 2.65
CA LYS A 22 -4.00 2.77 1.43
C LYS A 22 -2.83 2.63 0.47
N GLY A 23 -3.14 2.31 -0.77
CA GLY A 23 -2.16 2.18 -1.83
C GLY A 23 -2.66 2.73 -3.15
N PHE A 24 -1.73 2.87 -4.09
CA PHE A 24 -2.02 3.33 -5.45
C PHE A 24 -1.07 2.68 -6.45
N ASP A 25 -1.43 2.74 -7.72
CA ASP A 25 -0.59 2.38 -8.85
C ASP A 25 -0.46 3.57 -9.81
N SER A 26 0.63 3.58 -10.58
CA SER A 26 0.77 4.53 -11.67
C SER A 26 1.71 3.98 -12.73
N SER A 27 1.36 4.23 -13.98
CA SER A 27 2.17 3.93 -15.16
C SER A 27 2.94 5.13 -15.69
N GLN A 28 2.60 6.34 -15.25
CA GLN A 28 3.32 7.56 -15.62
C GLN A 28 4.48 7.77 -14.67
N LEU A 29 5.60 8.31 -15.18
CA LEU A 29 6.75 8.65 -14.36
C LEU A 29 6.37 9.70 -13.30
N LEU A 30 6.57 9.38 -12.04
CA LEU A 30 6.32 10.25 -10.89
C LEU A 30 7.64 10.66 -10.24
N SER A 31 7.73 11.94 -9.89
CA SER A 31 8.90 12.48 -9.18
C SER A 31 8.96 12.01 -7.72
N LYS A 32 10.16 12.01 -7.13
CA LYS A 32 10.34 11.72 -5.70
C LYS A 32 9.52 12.67 -4.80
N ASN A 33 9.40 13.94 -5.18
CA ASN A 33 8.62 14.93 -4.42
C ASN A 33 7.13 14.58 -4.41
N LEU A 34 6.58 14.10 -5.53
CA LEU A 34 5.20 13.66 -5.57
C LEU A 34 4.98 12.41 -4.72
N PHE A 35 5.87 11.41 -4.79
CA PHE A 35 5.82 10.25 -3.89
C PHE A 35 5.88 10.67 -2.42
N ASN A 36 6.71 11.65 -2.06
CA ASN A 36 6.79 12.18 -0.70
C ASN A 36 5.47 12.84 -0.27
N CYS A 37 4.83 13.59 -1.17
CA CYS A 37 3.51 14.18 -0.91
C CYS A 37 2.48 13.08 -0.64
N ILE A 38 2.38 12.09 -1.52
CA ILE A 38 1.42 10.98 -1.40
C ILE A 38 1.67 10.16 -0.12
N PHE A 39 2.93 9.95 0.26
CA PHE A 39 3.30 9.27 1.50
C PHE A 39 2.80 10.04 2.74
N LYS A 40 2.92 11.37 2.75
CA LYS A 40 2.40 12.23 3.83
C LYS A 40 0.88 12.24 3.90
N GLU A 41 0.20 12.03 2.79
CA GLU A 41 -1.27 11.84 2.73
C GLU A 41 -1.73 10.44 3.21
N GLY A 42 -0.81 9.60 3.69
CA GLY A 42 -1.12 8.33 4.33
C GLY A 42 -1.24 7.13 3.38
N TYR A 43 -0.70 7.26 2.16
CA TYR A 43 -0.54 6.12 1.24
C TYR A 43 0.81 5.46 1.46
N TYR A 44 0.79 4.19 1.83
CA TYR A 44 2.00 3.46 2.23
C TYR A 44 2.31 2.24 1.34
N LEU A 45 1.43 1.96 0.38
CA LEU A 45 1.60 0.91 -0.62
C LEU A 45 1.65 1.51 -2.02
N PHE A 46 2.66 1.12 -2.82
CA PHE A 46 2.76 1.50 -4.22
C PHE A 46 2.98 0.26 -5.09
N ILE A 47 2.19 0.14 -6.16
CA ILE A 47 2.32 -0.92 -7.16
C ILE A 47 2.86 -0.30 -8.45
N GLY A 48 4.11 -0.64 -8.77
CA GLY A 48 4.77 -0.20 -10.00
C GLY A 48 4.71 -1.27 -11.09
N ARG A 49 4.49 -0.85 -12.34
CA ARG A 49 4.54 -1.75 -13.51
C ARG A 49 6.00 -2.03 -13.90
N VAL A 50 6.33 -3.29 -14.14
CA VAL A 50 7.70 -3.72 -14.50
C VAL A 50 7.81 -4.03 -16.00
N TYR A 51 6.73 -4.55 -16.59
CA TYR A 51 6.65 -4.94 -18.00
C TYR A 51 5.39 -4.38 -18.65
N LYS A 52 5.48 -4.08 -19.95
CA LYS A 52 4.34 -3.78 -20.82
C LYS A 52 3.92 -5.05 -21.56
N SER A 53 2.66 -5.14 -21.98
CA SER A 53 2.11 -6.28 -22.75
C SER A 53 2.88 -6.57 -24.05
N THR A 54 3.66 -5.59 -24.52
CA THR A 54 4.55 -5.68 -25.68
C THR A 54 5.92 -6.31 -25.37
N GLN A 55 6.07 -6.97 -24.22
CA GLN A 55 7.33 -7.60 -23.74
C GLN A 55 8.49 -6.63 -23.46
N PHE A 56 8.27 -5.32 -23.60
CA PHE A 56 9.26 -4.32 -23.23
C PHE A 56 9.25 -4.04 -21.74
N ILE A 57 10.44 -3.85 -21.19
CA ILE A 57 10.65 -3.34 -19.83
C ILE A 57 10.04 -1.94 -19.72
N ASP A 58 9.22 -1.72 -18.69
CA ASP A 58 8.69 -0.40 -18.39
C ASP A 58 9.70 0.43 -17.59
N GLN A 59 10.53 1.20 -18.29
CA GLN A 59 11.56 2.04 -17.66
C GLN A 59 10.96 3.03 -16.66
N ASP A 60 9.80 3.63 -16.98
CA ASP A 60 9.13 4.59 -16.10
C ASP A 60 8.63 3.91 -14.84
N GLY A 61 8.01 2.73 -14.99
CA GLY A 61 7.54 1.95 -13.86
C GLY A 61 8.68 1.44 -12.97
N PHE A 62 9.81 1.03 -13.54
CA PHE A 62 11.03 0.74 -12.78
C PHE A 62 11.54 1.95 -12.01
N GLN A 63 11.58 3.12 -12.66
CA GLN A 63 12.03 4.35 -12.03
C GLN A 63 11.08 4.79 -10.90
N ASN A 64 9.78 4.59 -11.07
CA ASN A 64 8.79 4.82 -10.02
C ASN A 64 9.02 3.91 -8.81
N ILE A 65 9.31 2.63 -9.01
CA ILE A 65 9.65 1.72 -7.91
C ILE A 65 10.86 2.25 -7.14
N LYS A 66 11.92 2.68 -7.85
CA LYS A 66 13.11 3.27 -7.20
C LYS A 66 12.77 4.55 -6.42
N ASN A 67 11.96 5.44 -6.99
CA ASN A 67 11.54 6.68 -6.33
C ASN A 67 10.68 6.40 -5.10
N ALA A 68 9.71 5.49 -5.18
CA ALA A 68 8.87 5.08 -4.06
C ALA A 68 9.71 4.47 -2.92
N ARG A 69 10.68 3.61 -3.25
CA ARG A 69 11.61 3.01 -2.28
C ARG A 69 12.45 4.05 -1.55
N TYR A 70 12.93 5.05 -2.28
CA TYR A 70 13.71 6.15 -1.70
C TYR A 70 12.90 6.93 -0.65
N ILE A 71 11.58 7.07 -0.84
CA ILE A 71 10.68 7.76 0.10
C ILE A 71 10.31 6.89 1.31
N GLY A 72 10.35 5.55 1.18
CA GLY A 72 10.06 4.62 2.28
C GLY A 72 8.85 3.72 2.05
N PHE A 73 8.29 3.69 0.84
CA PHE A 73 7.28 2.69 0.47
C PHE A 73 7.88 1.28 0.61
N LYS A 74 7.18 0.38 1.31
CA LYS A 74 7.66 -0.98 1.60
C LYS A 74 7.28 -1.97 0.51
N LYS A 75 7.97 -3.12 0.49
CA LYS A 75 7.54 -4.29 -0.26
C LYS A 75 6.56 -4.98 0.68
N ASN A 76 5.32 -5.16 0.25
CA ASN A 76 4.51 -6.21 0.87
C ASN A 76 5.09 -7.57 0.50
#